data_AF-A0A7C5JUT5-F1
#
_entry.id   AF-A0A7C5JUT5-F1
#
_cell.length_a   1.000
_cell.length_b   1.000
_cell.length_c   1.000
_cell.angle_alpha   90.00
_cell.angle_beta   90.00
_cell.angle_gamma   90.00
#
_symmetry.space_group_name_H-M   'P 1'
#
loop_
_entity.id
_entity.type
_entity.pdbx_description
1 polymer ?
#
loop_
_entity_poly.entity_id
_entity_poly.type
_entity_poly.pdbx_seq_one_letter_code
_entity_poly.pdbx_strand_id
1 'polypeptide(L)'
;MLTALLLAIWAYLCIYDILGPVFFLGFRPLIAGFGAGIIVGDVQTGMLIGGTLELMALGVYTYGGATIPDFTVGAILGTYFGRDAGFEVGISLAIPAALLLTQVDVLNRFLNFIFVHRADAYAEAGDERGFMRMMWWTSHLIWGLSRAIPVFLAVAFGQPAVEAVSRFFENNPWFNSGISVTGGILPALGFAMLLKILPVDKYPAFLLIGFVLFAYLK
;
A
#
# COMPACT_ATOMS: atom_id res chain seq x y z
N MET A 1 -16.74 -1.98 14.48
CA MET A 1 -16.07 -0.73 14.95
C MET A 1 -14.70 -0.98 15.56
N LEU A 2 -14.53 -1.94 16.48
CA LEU A 2 -13.20 -2.27 17.04
C LEU A 2 -12.18 -2.65 15.95
N THR A 3 -12.55 -3.53 15.02
CA THR A 3 -11.69 -3.91 13.88
C THR A 3 -11.28 -2.73 13.00
N ALA A 4 -12.19 -1.77 12.76
CA ALA A 4 -11.87 -0.55 12.01
C ALA A 4 -10.82 0.31 12.70
N LEU A 5 -10.91 0.42 14.03
CA LEU A 5 -9.94 1.16 14.82
C LEU A 5 -8.58 0.45 14.87
N LEU A 6 -8.57 -0.88 15.01
CA LEU A 6 -7.33 -1.67 14.97
C LEU A 6 -6.64 -1.59 13.60
N LEU A 7 -7.39 -1.69 12.50
CA LEU A 7 -6.84 -1.55 11.15
C LEU A 7 -6.36 -0.13 10.85
N ALA A 8 -7.03 0.89 11.37
CA ALA A 8 -6.59 2.27 11.26
C ALA A 8 -5.27 2.52 12.03
N ILE A 9 -5.14 1.98 13.24
CA ILE A 9 -3.89 1.99 14.00
C ILE A 9 -2.79 1.23 13.25
N TRP A 10 -3.12 0.07 12.67
CA TRP A 10 -2.16 -0.70 11.88
C TRP A 10 -1.66 0.09 10.66
N ALA A 11 -2.57 0.74 9.92
CA ALA A 11 -2.21 1.60 8.79
C ALA A 11 -1.32 2.78 9.24
N TYR A 12 -1.61 3.38 10.40
CA TYR A 12 -0.77 4.41 11.01
C TYR A 12 0.65 3.90 11.27
N LEU A 13 0.78 2.72 11.88
CA LEU A 13 2.09 2.14 12.19
C LEU A 13 2.87 1.78 10.92
N CYS A 14 2.19 1.28 9.89
CA CYS A 14 2.81 0.93 8.61
C CYS A 14 3.42 2.14 7.90
N ILE A 15 2.72 3.29 7.88
CA ILE A 15 3.27 4.51 7.28
C ILE A 15 4.34 5.16 8.16
N TYR A 16 4.22 5.03 9.48
CA TYR A 16 5.28 5.54 10.35
C TYR A 16 6.59 4.81 10.09
N ASP A 17 6.55 3.50 9.89
CA ASP A 17 7.75 2.69 9.71
C ASP A 17 8.65 3.20 8.57
N ILE A 18 8.09 3.62 7.43
CA ILE A 18 8.87 4.20 6.31
C ILE A 18 9.37 5.63 6.56
N LEU A 19 8.71 6.38 7.44
CA LEU A 19 9.12 7.74 7.81
C LEU A 19 10.12 7.77 8.97
N GLY A 20 10.28 6.63 9.66
CA GLY A 20 11.13 6.47 10.82
C GLY A 20 12.30 5.50 10.56
N PRO A 21 12.61 4.59 11.50
CA PRO A 21 13.80 3.75 11.44
C PRO A 21 13.68 2.54 10.50
N VAL A 22 12.51 2.28 9.90
CA VAL A 22 12.25 1.10 9.07
C VAL A 22 12.52 -0.21 9.84
N PHE A 23 11.79 -0.41 10.93
CA PHE A 23 12.03 -1.51 11.88
C PHE A 23 11.45 -2.85 11.39
N PHE A 24 10.24 -2.86 10.82
CA PHE A 24 9.54 -4.11 10.47
C PHE A 24 9.03 -4.17 9.03
N LEU A 25 9.36 -3.18 8.19
CA LEU A 25 8.97 -3.10 6.79
C LEU A 25 7.44 -3.03 6.61
N GLY A 26 6.75 -2.35 7.53
CA GLY A 26 5.28 -2.23 7.53
C GLY A 26 4.71 -1.55 6.29
N PHE A 27 5.50 -0.71 5.63
CA PHE A 27 5.15 -0.08 4.37
C PHE A 27 5.13 -1.04 3.18
N ARG A 28 5.60 -2.28 3.34
CA ARG A 28 5.54 -3.29 2.28
C ARG A 28 4.16 -3.97 2.29
N PRO A 29 3.45 -4.02 1.15
CA PRO A 29 2.13 -4.63 1.04
C PRO A 29 2.01 -6.03 1.64
N LEU A 30 3.05 -6.86 1.54
CA LEU A 30 3.07 -8.19 2.13
C LEU A 30 2.93 -8.15 3.66
N ILE A 31 3.72 -7.31 4.34
CA ILE A 31 3.70 -7.17 5.80
C ILE A 31 2.41 -6.48 6.24
N ALA A 32 1.97 -5.45 5.51
CA ALA A 32 0.73 -4.75 5.78
C ALA A 32 -0.50 -5.68 5.68
N GLY A 33 -0.56 -6.50 4.63
CA GLY A 33 -1.59 -7.53 4.44
C GLY A 33 -1.54 -8.63 5.50
N PHE A 34 -0.34 -9.09 5.87
CA PHE A 34 -0.16 -10.05 6.96
C PHE A 34 -0.70 -9.52 8.30
N GLY A 35 -0.33 -8.29 8.69
CA GLY A 35 -0.82 -7.68 9.92
C GLY A 35 -2.34 -7.43 9.90
N ALA A 36 -2.89 -7.01 8.75
CA ALA A 36 -4.33 -6.89 8.56
C ALA A 36 -5.03 -8.26 8.70
N GLY A 37 -4.44 -9.33 8.16
CA GLY A 37 -4.96 -10.69 8.27
C GLY A 37 -5.01 -11.18 9.71
N ILE A 38 -4.00 -10.86 10.53
CA ILE A 38 -4.01 -11.15 11.97
C ILE A 38 -5.16 -10.42 12.68
N ILE A 39 -5.34 -9.13 12.39
CA ILE A 39 -6.38 -8.30 13.03
C ILE A 39 -7.79 -8.79 12.67
N VAL A 40 -7.95 -9.29 11.44
CA VAL A 40 -9.24 -9.71 10.88
C VAL A 40 -9.54 -11.20 11.14
N GLY A 41 -8.51 -12.00 11.45
CA GLY A 41 -8.62 -13.45 11.69
C GLY A 41 -8.42 -14.32 10.44
N ASP A 42 -8.04 -13.74 9.31
CA ASP A 42 -7.76 -14.45 8.05
C ASP A 42 -6.39 -14.03 7.49
N VAL A 43 -5.36 -14.72 7.98
CA VAL A 43 -3.97 -14.48 7.60
C VAL A 43 -3.70 -14.95 6.16
N GLN A 44 -4.39 -15.99 5.70
CA GLN A 44 -4.16 -16.56 4.37
C GLN A 44 -4.59 -15.57 3.28
N THR A 45 -5.79 -15.02 3.40
CA THR A 45 -6.27 -13.98 2.48
C THR A 45 -5.37 -12.74 2.55
N GLY A 46 -4.94 -12.35 3.75
CA GLY A 46 -4.04 -11.21 3.93
C GLY A 46 -2.68 -11.37 3.26
N MET A 47 -2.07 -12.56 3.36
CA MET A 47 -0.81 -12.85 2.69
C MET A 47 -0.96 -12.99 1.18
N LEU A 48 -2.06 -13.57 0.69
CA LEU A 48 -2.32 -13.70 -0.75
C LEU A 48 -2.50 -12.33 -1.41
N ILE A 49 -3.33 -11.48 -0.82
CA ILE A 49 -3.57 -10.12 -1.33
C ILE A 49 -2.30 -9.28 -1.19
N GLY A 50 -1.68 -9.28 -0.01
CA GLY A 50 -0.45 -8.54 0.25
C GLY A 50 0.69 -8.96 -0.67
N GLY A 51 0.89 -10.26 -0.89
CA GLY A 51 1.91 -10.80 -1.78
C GLY A 51 1.64 -10.45 -3.25
N THR A 52 0.38 -10.47 -3.69
CA THR A 52 0.02 -10.03 -5.05
C THR A 52 0.36 -8.55 -5.25
N LEU A 53 -0.04 -7.70 -4.31
CA LEU A 53 0.27 -6.27 -4.37
C LEU A 53 1.78 -5.98 -4.21
N GLU A 54 2.50 -6.81 -3.47
CA GLU A 54 3.96 -6.73 -3.36
C GLU A 54 4.63 -6.95 -4.72
N LEU A 55 4.19 -7.97 -5.45
CA LEU A 55 4.66 -8.25 -6.81
C LEU A 55 4.33 -7.10 -7.77
N MET A 56 3.19 -6.42 -7.57
CA MET A 56 2.82 -5.23 -8.35
C MET A 56 3.67 -4.00 -8.01
N ALA A 57 4.08 -3.88 -6.75
CA ALA A 57 4.92 -2.80 -6.27
C ALA A 57 6.39 -2.92 -6.74
N LEU A 58 6.79 -4.09 -7.25
CA LEU A 58 8.12 -4.31 -7.81
C LEU A 58 8.42 -3.30 -8.92
N GLY A 59 9.51 -2.55 -8.78
CA GLY A 59 9.96 -1.56 -9.75
C GLY A 59 9.24 -0.22 -9.68
N VAL A 60 8.25 -0.08 -8.80
CA VAL A 60 7.53 1.17 -8.56
C VAL A 60 8.16 1.88 -7.36
N TYR A 61 8.87 2.97 -7.61
CA TYR A 61 9.52 3.78 -6.57
C TYR A 61 9.28 5.27 -6.80
N THR A 62 9.41 6.04 -5.72
CA THR A 62 9.22 7.50 -5.72
C THR A 62 10.45 8.21 -6.29
N TYR A 63 10.50 8.38 -7.61
CA TYR A 63 11.57 9.14 -8.28
C TYR A 63 11.15 10.60 -8.49
N GLY A 64 11.97 11.56 -8.04
CA GLY A 64 11.78 12.98 -8.36
C GLY A 64 10.46 13.61 -7.90
N GLY A 65 9.88 13.11 -6.80
CA GLY A 65 8.60 13.60 -6.28
C GLY A 65 7.35 12.94 -6.86
N ALA A 66 7.52 11.98 -7.80
CA ALA A 66 6.42 11.14 -8.27
C ALA A 66 5.87 10.28 -7.13
N THR A 67 4.55 10.28 -6.96
CA THR A 67 3.86 9.46 -5.97
C THR A 67 3.53 8.09 -6.56
N ILE A 68 3.74 7.06 -5.77
CA ILE A 68 3.42 5.68 -6.12
C ILE A 68 2.03 5.29 -5.58
N PRO A 69 1.35 4.29 -6.18
CA PRO A 69 0.13 3.74 -5.60
C PRO A 69 0.32 3.32 -4.14
N ASP A 70 -0.64 3.62 -3.26
CA ASP A 70 -0.56 3.23 -1.85
C ASP A 70 -0.98 1.76 -1.69
N PHE A 71 -0.10 0.86 -2.16
CA PHE A 71 -0.31 -0.58 -2.10
C PHE A 71 -0.38 -1.11 -0.66
N THR A 72 0.19 -0.39 0.31
CA THR A 72 0.15 -0.72 1.74
C THR A 72 -1.28 -0.68 2.25
N VAL A 73 -1.97 0.45 2.05
CA VAL A 73 -3.37 0.57 2.45
C VAL A 73 -4.27 -0.27 1.55
N GLY A 74 -3.94 -0.39 0.26
CA GLY A 74 -4.60 -1.33 -0.64
C GLY A 74 -4.61 -2.76 -0.08
N ALA A 75 -3.49 -3.24 0.46
CA ALA A 75 -3.38 -4.56 1.07
C ALA A 75 -4.25 -4.67 2.33
N ILE A 76 -4.26 -3.65 3.19
CA ILE A 76 -5.06 -3.63 4.41
C ILE A 76 -6.56 -3.70 4.09
N LEU A 77 -7.04 -2.84 3.19
CA LEU A 77 -8.45 -2.78 2.79
C LEU A 77 -8.88 -4.01 1.99
N GLY A 78 -8.04 -4.46 1.06
CA GLY A 78 -8.27 -5.69 0.30
C GLY A 78 -8.38 -6.91 1.20
N THR A 79 -7.53 -7.01 2.23
CA THR A 79 -7.60 -8.08 3.23
C THR A 79 -8.90 -8.03 4.02
N TYR A 80 -9.30 -6.84 4.49
CA TYR A 80 -10.53 -6.69 5.25
C TYR A 80 -11.78 -7.06 4.43
N PHE A 81 -11.87 -6.59 3.19
CA PHE A 81 -13.05 -6.86 2.36
C PHE A 81 -13.02 -8.25 1.71
N GLY A 82 -11.83 -8.79 1.45
CA GLY A 82 -11.66 -10.12 0.85
C GLY A 82 -11.90 -11.28 1.83
N ARG A 83 -11.91 -11.03 3.15
CA ARG A 83 -12.08 -12.09 4.17
C ARG A 83 -13.38 -12.90 4.02
N ASP A 84 -14.48 -12.22 3.64
CA ASP A 84 -15.82 -12.81 3.57
C ASP A 84 -16.21 -13.10 2.11
N ALA A 85 -15.67 -12.32 1.17
CA ALA A 85 -16.04 -12.35 -0.25
C ALA A 85 -15.01 -13.05 -1.15
N GLY A 86 -13.86 -13.44 -0.60
CA GLY A 86 -12.79 -14.13 -1.31
C GLY A 86 -11.75 -13.19 -1.95
N PHE A 87 -10.70 -13.82 -2.47
CA PHE A 87 -9.51 -13.15 -3.04
C PHE A 87 -9.84 -12.18 -4.19
N GLU A 88 -10.72 -12.59 -5.12
CA GLU A 88 -11.02 -11.80 -6.31
C GLU A 88 -11.70 -10.46 -5.97
N VAL A 89 -12.65 -10.51 -5.02
CA VAL A 89 -13.29 -9.30 -4.49
C VAL A 89 -12.27 -8.45 -3.74
N GLY A 90 -11.44 -9.07 -2.90
CA GLY A 90 -10.36 -8.39 -2.18
C GLY A 90 -9.42 -7.60 -3.09
N ILE A 91 -8.87 -8.22 -4.14
CA ILE A 91 -7.97 -7.56 -5.11
C ILE A 91 -8.68 -6.47 -5.91
N SER A 92 -9.93 -6.71 -6.32
CA SER A 92 -10.71 -5.73 -7.08
C SER A 92 -10.97 -4.43 -6.33
N LEU A 93 -11.05 -4.50 -5.00
CA LEU A 93 -11.21 -3.36 -4.11
C LEU A 93 -9.86 -2.76 -3.70
N ALA A 94 -8.83 -3.61 -3.53
CA ALA A 94 -7.48 -3.20 -3.14
C ALA A 94 -6.83 -2.24 -4.15
N ILE A 95 -6.91 -2.56 -5.45
CA ILE A 95 -6.22 -1.79 -6.49
C ILE A 95 -6.80 -0.37 -6.63
N PRO A 96 -8.13 -0.17 -6.79
CA PRO A 96 -8.70 1.17 -6.84
C PRO A 96 -8.49 1.94 -5.53
N ALA A 97 -8.57 1.28 -4.37
CA ALA A 97 -8.29 1.91 -3.09
C ALA A 97 -6.84 2.42 -3.02
N ALA A 98 -5.86 1.63 -3.46
CA ALA A 98 -4.46 2.03 -3.52
C ALA A 98 -4.25 3.27 -4.39
N LEU A 99 -4.92 3.34 -5.56
CA LEU A 99 -4.85 4.47 -6.48
C LEU A 99 -5.55 5.73 -5.94
N LEU A 100 -6.68 5.56 -5.26
CA LEU A 100 -7.41 6.67 -4.64
C LEU A 100 -6.60 7.27 -3.49
N LEU A 101 -5.95 6.43 -2.68
CA LEU A 101 -5.17 6.88 -1.54
C LEU A 101 -3.83 7.48 -1.93
N THR A 102 -3.33 7.24 -3.14
CA THR A 102 -2.25 8.04 -3.76
C THR A 102 -2.60 9.53 -3.75
N GLN A 103 -3.87 9.87 -4.02
CA GLN A 103 -4.29 11.27 -4.02
C GLN A 103 -4.30 11.85 -2.61
N VAL A 104 -4.65 11.04 -1.61
CA VAL A 104 -4.56 11.43 -0.20
C VAL A 104 -3.11 11.64 0.22
N ASP A 105 -2.17 10.82 -0.28
CA ASP A 105 -0.74 11.05 -0.05
C ASP A 105 -0.25 12.36 -0.68
N VAL A 106 -0.67 12.67 -1.91
CA VAL A 106 -0.37 13.95 -2.56
C VAL A 106 -0.90 15.12 -1.74
N LEU A 107 -2.15 15.06 -1.27
CA LEU A 107 -2.73 16.08 -0.39
C LEU A 107 -1.97 16.22 0.93
N ASN A 108 -1.58 15.10 1.55
CA ASN A 108 -0.79 15.10 2.78
C ASN A 108 0.58 15.78 2.59
N ARG A 109 1.23 15.58 1.44
CA ARG A 109 2.48 16.26 1.09
C ARG A 109 2.28 17.77 0.93
N PHE A 110 1.17 18.21 0.36
CA PHE A 110 0.83 19.65 0.31
C PHE A 110 0.63 20.25 1.69
N LEU A 111 -0.06 19.55 2.61
CA LEU A 111 -0.27 20.03 3.98
C LEU A 111 1.06 20.19 4.75
N ASN A 112 2.05 19.36 4.46
CA ASN A 112 3.36 19.43 5.12
C ASN A 112 4.15 20.72 4.78
N PHE A 113 3.86 21.40 3.66
CA PHE A 113 4.54 22.64 3.27
C PHE A 113 4.45 23.75 4.34
N ILE A 114 3.32 23.83 5.05
CA ILE A 114 3.09 24.80 6.13
C ILE A 114 4.09 24.59 7.27
N PHE A 115 4.45 23.34 7.57
CA PHE A 115 5.39 22.99 8.63
C PHE A 115 6.83 23.24 8.24
N VAL A 116 7.15 23.20 6.94
CA VAL A 116 8.48 23.55 6.44
C VAL A 116 8.77 25.04 6.68
N HIS A 117 7.84 25.94 6.37
CA HIS A 117 8.01 27.38 6.62
C HIS A 117 8.15 27.70 8.10
N ARG A 118 7.45 26.94 8.95
CA ARG A 118 7.56 27.07 10.40
C ARG A 118 8.88 26.50 10.93
N ALA A 119 9.43 25.47 10.29
CA ALA A 119 10.76 24.95 10.62
C ALA A 119 11.84 26.01 10.37
N ASP A 120 11.75 26.76 9.28
CA ASP A 120 12.71 27.83 8.97
C ASP A 120 12.72 28.89 10.08
N ALA A 121 11.54 29.30 10.57
CA ALA A 121 11.43 30.23 11.69
C ALA A 121 12.03 29.68 13.01
N TYR A 122 11.88 28.38 13.29
CA TYR A 122 12.53 27.76 14.46
C TYR A 122 14.04 27.68 14.31
N ALA A 123 14.55 27.47 13.08
CA ALA A 123 15.97 27.45 12.78
C ALA A 123 16.61 28.84 12.94
N GLU A 124 15.96 29.89 12.45
CA GLU A 124 16.41 31.28 12.63
C GLU A 124 16.43 31.70 14.11
N ALA A 125 15.45 31.23 14.89
CA ALA A 125 15.37 31.50 16.33
C ALA A 125 16.31 30.63 17.20
N GLY A 126 16.96 29.61 16.62
CA GLY A 126 17.79 28.66 17.36
C GLY A 126 17.03 27.77 18.36
N ASP A 127 15.69 27.61 18.21
CA ASP A 127 14.86 26.82 19.13
C ASP A 127 14.74 25.36 18.66
N GLU A 128 15.75 24.56 18.99
CA GLU A 128 15.79 23.11 18.72
C GLU A 128 14.60 22.37 19.35
N ARG A 129 14.19 22.76 20.57
CA ARG A 129 13.09 22.10 21.30
C ARG A 129 11.73 22.41 20.67
N GLY A 130 11.55 23.62 20.15
CA GLY A 130 10.39 24.02 19.35
C GLY A 130 10.29 23.18 18.07
N PHE A 131 11.40 23.07 17.34
CA PHE A 131 11.48 22.27 16.12
C PHE A 131 11.17 20.78 16.37
N MET A 132 11.80 20.15 17.37
CA MET A 132 11.55 18.74 17.70
C MET A 132 10.09 18.47 18.08
N ARG A 133 9.48 19.35 18.88
CA ARG A 133 8.05 19.22 19.23
C ARG A 133 7.15 19.31 18.01
N MET A 134 7.44 20.22 17.08
CA MET A 134 6.67 20.34 15.84
C MET A 134 6.79 19.09 14.96
N MET A 135 8.00 18.55 14.82
CA MET A 135 8.20 17.32 14.04
C MET A 135 7.45 16.14 14.64
N TRP A 136 7.54 15.91 15.95
CA TRP A 136 6.88 14.79 16.62
C TRP A 136 5.36 14.91 16.73
N TRP A 137 4.84 16.10 17.07
CA TRP A 137 3.40 16.23 17.34
C TRP A 137 2.59 16.59 16.11
N THR A 138 3.17 17.31 15.15
CA THR A 138 2.40 17.91 14.05
C THR A 138 2.71 17.25 12.71
N SER A 139 3.97 17.18 12.28
CA SER A 139 4.29 16.52 11.01
C SER A 139 3.96 15.02 11.06
N HIS A 140 4.29 14.38 12.18
CA HIS A 140 4.06 12.96 12.39
C HIS A 140 2.59 12.55 12.34
N LEU A 141 1.74 13.31 13.02
CA LEU A 141 0.33 13.01 13.16
C LEU A 141 -0.39 13.11 11.81
N ILE A 142 -0.02 14.09 10.97
CA ILE A 142 -0.66 14.30 9.66
C ILE A 142 -0.36 13.12 8.73
N TRP A 143 0.89 12.65 8.70
CA TRP A 143 1.27 11.46 7.93
C TRP A 143 0.50 10.21 8.37
N GLY A 144 0.44 9.92 9.66
CA GLY A 144 -0.28 8.76 10.16
C GLY A 144 -1.79 8.85 9.97
N LEU A 145 -2.39 10.01 10.27
CA LEU A 145 -3.83 10.24 10.09
C LEU A 145 -4.26 10.22 8.62
N SER A 146 -3.38 10.61 7.70
CA SER A 146 -3.66 10.56 6.26
C SER A 146 -4.01 9.15 5.75
N ARG A 147 -3.52 8.09 6.41
CA ARG A 147 -3.93 6.70 6.11
C ARG A 147 -4.92 6.12 7.13
N ALA A 148 -4.76 6.45 8.41
CA ALA A 148 -5.65 5.92 9.44
C ALA A 148 -7.10 6.37 9.25
N ILE A 149 -7.33 7.64 8.87
CA ILE A 149 -8.70 8.17 8.68
C ILE A 149 -9.38 7.48 7.49
N PRO A 150 -8.79 7.42 6.27
CA PRO A 150 -9.43 6.71 5.17
C PRO A 150 -9.64 5.22 5.44
N VAL A 151 -8.70 4.54 6.10
CA VAL A 151 -8.88 3.13 6.47
C VAL A 151 -10.04 2.97 7.44
N PHE A 152 -10.10 3.81 8.48
CA PHE A 152 -11.21 3.78 9.43
C PHE A 152 -12.55 4.00 8.73
N LEU A 153 -12.65 5.02 7.87
CA LEU A 153 -13.88 5.36 7.16
C LEU A 153 -14.29 4.23 6.20
N ALA A 154 -13.35 3.69 5.43
CA ALA A 154 -13.61 2.59 4.52
C ALA A 154 -14.06 1.33 5.26
N VAL A 155 -13.42 0.97 6.37
CA VAL A 155 -13.78 -0.23 7.13
C VAL A 155 -15.08 -0.05 7.91
N ALA A 156 -15.33 1.15 8.46
CA ALA A 156 -16.53 1.44 9.26
C ALA A 156 -17.78 1.67 8.42
N PHE A 157 -17.65 2.27 7.23
CA PHE A 157 -18.79 2.70 6.40
C PHE A 157 -18.78 2.14 4.98
N GLY A 158 -17.76 1.36 4.59
CA GLY A 158 -17.61 0.86 3.22
C GLY A 158 -18.45 -0.39 2.90
N GLN A 159 -19.20 -0.93 3.85
CA GLN A 159 -20.01 -2.13 3.66
C GLN A 159 -21.02 -2.02 2.48
N PRO A 160 -21.73 -0.89 2.27
CA PRO A 160 -22.58 -0.71 1.09
C PRO A 160 -21.78 -0.72 -0.23
N ALA A 161 -20.54 -0.23 -0.22
CA ALA A 161 -19.67 -0.26 -1.39
C ALA A 161 -19.27 -1.70 -1.75
N VAL A 162 -18.99 -2.53 -0.74
CA VAL A 162 -18.71 -3.96 -0.91
C VAL A 162 -19.92 -4.68 -1.47
N GLU A 163 -21.10 -4.46 -0.90
CA GLU A 163 -22.34 -5.08 -1.39
C GLU A 163 -22.63 -4.71 -2.85
N ALA A 164 -22.37 -3.46 -3.24
CA ALA A 164 -22.51 -3.02 -4.62
C ALA A 164 -21.52 -3.74 -5.56
N VAL A 165 -20.26 -3.88 -5.15
CA VAL A 165 -19.22 -4.56 -5.95
C VAL A 165 -19.47 -6.07 -6.04
N SER A 166 -19.81 -6.73 -4.93
CA SER A 166 -20.14 -8.16 -4.93
C SER A 166 -21.34 -8.46 -5.83
N ARG A 167 -22.43 -7.67 -5.72
CA ARG A 167 -23.59 -7.81 -6.61
C ARG A 167 -23.24 -7.56 -8.06
N PHE A 168 -22.34 -6.60 -8.33
CA PHE A 168 -21.90 -6.33 -9.69
C PHE A 168 -21.16 -7.53 -10.30
N PHE A 169 -20.30 -8.22 -9.53
CA PHE A 169 -19.60 -9.42 -9.99
C PHE A 169 -20.50 -10.63 -10.14
N GLU A 170 -21.45 -10.85 -9.22
CA GLU A 170 -22.48 -11.88 -9.36
C GLU A 170 -23.26 -11.71 -10.67
N ASN A 171 -23.62 -10.46 -10.99
CA ASN A 171 -24.34 -10.12 -12.22
C ASN A 171 -23.46 -10.12 -13.47
N ASN A 172 -22.13 -10.03 -13.34
CA ASN A 172 -21.18 -9.95 -14.46
C ASN A 172 -19.99 -10.91 -14.27
N PRO A 173 -20.18 -12.24 -14.42
CA PRO A 173 -19.12 -13.22 -14.21
C PRO A 173 -17.91 -13.04 -15.15
N TRP A 174 -18.16 -12.51 -16.36
CA TRP A 174 -17.13 -12.19 -17.34
C TRP A 174 -16.20 -11.06 -16.86
N PHE A 175 -16.73 -10.11 -16.09
CA PHE A 175 -15.95 -8.99 -15.56
C PHE A 175 -15.06 -9.45 -14.40
N ASN A 176 -15.60 -10.31 -13.53
CA ASN A 176 -14.80 -10.95 -12.48
C ASN A 176 -13.63 -11.75 -13.09
N SER A 177 -13.92 -12.55 -14.12
CA SER A 177 -12.89 -13.28 -14.88
C SER A 177 -11.85 -12.32 -15.49
N GLY A 178 -12.29 -11.18 -16.03
CA GLY A 178 -11.40 -10.15 -16.58
C GLY A 178 -10.47 -9.52 -15.53
N ILE A 179 -10.98 -9.22 -14.33
CA ILE A 179 -10.16 -8.72 -13.22
C ILE A 179 -9.19 -9.80 -12.73
N SER A 180 -9.62 -11.05 -12.62
CA SER A 180 -8.79 -12.19 -12.20
C SER A 180 -7.59 -12.37 -13.17
N VAL A 181 -7.86 -12.35 -14.48
CA VAL A 181 -6.81 -12.42 -15.52
C VAL A 181 -5.89 -11.21 -15.48
N THR A 182 -6.46 -9.99 -15.38
CA THR A 182 -5.65 -8.76 -15.32
C THR A 182 -4.77 -8.74 -14.07
N GLY A 183 -5.33 -9.09 -12.91
CA GLY A 183 -4.63 -9.22 -11.64
C GLY A 183 -3.46 -10.20 -11.71
N GLY A 184 -3.64 -11.32 -12.42
CA GLY A 184 -2.57 -12.29 -12.68
C GLY A 184 -1.42 -11.77 -13.55
N ILE A 185 -1.67 -10.76 -14.41
CA ILE A 185 -0.66 -10.15 -15.28
C ILE A 185 0.10 -9.01 -14.56
N LEU A 186 -0.49 -8.37 -13.56
CA LEU A 186 0.13 -7.22 -12.87
C LEU A 186 1.51 -7.53 -12.23
N PRO A 187 1.76 -8.73 -11.66
CA PRO A 187 3.11 -9.14 -11.27
C PRO A 187 4.14 -9.09 -12.41
N ALA A 188 3.77 -9.52 -13.62
CA ALA A 188 4.67 -9.50 -14.77
C ALA A 188 5.04 -8.06 -15.16
N LEU A 189 4.12 -7.10 -15.02
CA LEU A 189 4.40 -5.68 -15.19
C LEU A 189 5.44 -5.18 -14.18
N GLY A 190 5.32 -5.58 -12.90
CA GLY A 190 6.30 -5.25 -11.85
C GLY A 190 7.71 -5.76 -12.19
N PHE A 191 7.83 -7.02 -12.61
CA PHE A 191 9.09 -7.58 -13.08
C PHE A 191 9.64 -6.85 -14.31
N ALA A 192 8.80 -6.48 -15.27
CA ALA A 192 9.22 -5.73 -16.45
C ALA A 192 9.78 -4.34 -16.08
N MET A 193 9.16 -3.65 -15.12
CA MET A 193 9.66 -2.37 -14.61
C MET A 193 11.00 -2.54 -13.89
N LEU A 194 11.16 -3.59 -13.07
CA LEU A 194 12.44 -3.91 -12.44
C LEU A 194 13.55 -4.17 -13.47
N LEU A 195 13.26 -5.00 -14.49
CA LEU A 195 14.23 -5.33 -15.54
C LEU A 195 14.66 -4.09 -16.33
N LYS A 196 13.77 -3.12 -16.54
CA LYS A 196 14.10 -1.84 -17.18
C LYS A 196 15.07 -0.98 -16.36
N ILE A 197 15.04 -1.10 -15.03
CA ILE A 197 15.94 -0.38 -14.12
C ILE A 197 17.29 -1.09 -14.04
N LEU A 198 17.31 -2.42 -14.13
CA LEU A 198 18.53 -3.21 -14.08
C LEU A 198 19.36 -3.08 -15.37
N PRO A 199 20.70 -3.16 -15.30
CA PRO A 199 21.58 -3.09 -16.47
C PRO A 199 21.60 -4.42 -17.24
N VAL A 200 20.43 -4.90 -17.65
CA VAL A 200 20.24 -6.19 -18.33
C VAL A 200 21.02 -6.22 -19.66
N ASP A 201 21.06 -5.10 -20.37
CA ASP A 201 21.79 -4.97 -21.64
C ASP A 201 23.30 -5.19 -21.47
N LYS A 202 23.86 -4.86 -20.30
CA LYS A 202 25.29 -5.05 -20.02
C LYS A 202 25.61 -6.48 -19.61
N TYR A 203 24.68 -7.16 -18.96
CA TYR A 203 24.90 -8.51 -18.44
C TYR A 203 23.73 -9.46 -18.74
N PRO A 204 23.42 -9.72 -20.02
CA PRO A 204 22.29 -10.56 -20.41
C PRO A 204 22.45 -12.02 -19.96
N ALA A 205 23.70 -12.47 -19.78
CA ALA A 205 24.02 -13.81 -19.34
C ALA A 205 23.38 -14.17 -17.99
N PHE A 206 23.37 -13.26 -17.01
CA PHE A 206 22.76 -13.53 -15.69
C PHE A 206 21.25 -13.68 -15.77
N LEU A 207 20.59 -12.89 -16.63
CA LEU A 207 19.15 -13.02 -16.85
C LEU A 207 18.81 -14.38 -17.49
N LEU A 208 19.54 -14.76 -18.54
CA LEU A 208 19.35 -16.03 -19.24
C LEU A 208 19.61 -17.23 -18.34
N ILE A 209 20.71 -17.19 -17.56
CA ILE A 209 21.03 -18.25 -16.60
C ILE A 209 19.93 -18.33 -15.54
N GLY A 210 19.51 -17.21 -14.94
CA GLY A 210 18.43 -17.18 -13.96
C GLY A 210 17.12 -17.74 -14.53
N PHE A 211 16.77 -17.40 -15.77
CA PHE A 211 15.58 -17.92 -16.45
C PHE A 211 15.65 -19.43 -16.69
N VAL A 212 16.78 -19.94 -17.18
CA VAL A 212 16.98 -21.38 -17.41
C VAL A 212 16.95 -22.13 -16.08
N LEU A 213 17.62 -21.63 -15.05
CA LEU A 213 17.59 -22.25 -13.72
C LEU A 213 16.15 -22.29 -13.18
N PHE A 214 15.40 -21.18 -13.25
CA PHE A 214 14.00 -21.16 -12.81
C PHE A 214 13.09 -22.10 -13.61
N ALA A 215 13.28 -22.22 -14.93
CA ALA A 215 12.45 -23.05 -15.78
C ALA A 215 12.70 -24.56 -15.60
N TYR A 216 13.94 -24.95 -15.27
CA TYR A 216 14.37 -26.36 -15.28
C TYR A 216 14.75 -26.92 -13.90
N LEU A 217 15.11 -26.10 -12.91
CA LEU A 217 15.18 -26.53 -11.51
C LEU A 217 13.82 -26.31 -10.85
N LYS A 218 13.14 -27.43 -10.57
CA LYS A 218 11.95 -27.46 -9.71
C LYS A 218 12.33 -27.41 -8.24
#